data_AF-A0A524AUB2-F1
#
_entry.id   AF-A0A524AUB2-F1
#
_cell.length_a   1.000
_cell.length_b   1.000
_cell.length_c   1.000
_cell.angle_alpha   90.00
_cell.angle_beta   90.00
_cell.angle_gamma   90.00
#
_symmetry.space_group_name_H-M   'P 1'
#
loop_
_entity.id
_entity.type
_entity.pdbx_description
1 polymer ?
#
loop_
_entity_poly.entity_id
_entity_poly.type
_entity_poly.pdbx_seq_one_letter_code
_entity_poly.pdbx_strand_id
1 'polypeptide(L)'
;MFFSDDNPQLIAFDDLQDTYTKSDNILISLRDDSGIFTEKNLRAIADITNQSWQTPYSSRVDSIANYQHTFSDVDTLQVVDLVDTELEKLDTENIKKVATNEVLLRNKLVTDKANIAGINITIELPKNEQEATQGQAEVVAFSRELREKIRQKYPQFKVYLSGIVMLNNAFAEVGEDDVISLVP
;
A
#
# COMPACT_ATOMS: atom_id res chain seq x y z
N MET A 1 -18.61 -17.57 14.03
CA MET A 1 -17.92 -18.42 13.02
C MET A 1 -18.95 -18.76 11.95
N PHE A 2 -18.69 -18.37 10.69
CA PHE A 2 -19.69 -18.44 9.60
C PHE A 2 -19.73 -19.79 8.88
N PHE A 3 -18.75 -20.65 9.10
CA PHE A 3 -18.62 -21.97 8.49
C PHE A 3 -18.36 -23.03 9.57
N SER A 4 -18.71 -24.28 9.28
CA SER A 4 -18.38 -25.43 10.11
C SER A 4 -16.96 -25.93 9.83
N ASP A 5 -16.33 -26.55 10.83
CA ASP A 5 -14.94 -27.04 10.76
C ASP A 5 -14.70 -28.11 9.69
N ASP A 6 -15.76 -28.81 9.27
CA ASP A 6 -15.76 -29.84 8.23
C ASP A 6 -16.02 -29.28 6.82
N ASN A 7 -16.15 -27.96 6.66
CA ASN A 7 -16.39 -27.36 5.37
C ASN A 7 -15.15 -27.54 4.47
N PRO A 8 -15.26 -28.26 3.33
CA PRO A 8 -14.11 -28.56 2.47
C PRO A 8 -13.50 -27.32 1.82
N GLN A 9 -14.26 -26.23 1.68
CA GLN A 9 -13.78 -24.95 1.16
C GLN A 9 -12.97 -24.19 2.22
N LEU A 10 -13.35 -24.30 3.51
CA LEU A 10 -12.58 -23.73 4.62
C LEU A 10 -11.25 -24.46 4.77
N ILE A 11 -11.26 -25.79 4.77
CA ILE A 11 -10.04 -26.60 4.86
C ILE A 11 -9.08 -26.29 3.69
N ALA A 12 -9.59 -26.25 2.45
CA ALA A 12 -8.77 -25.91 1.29
C ALA A 12 -8.23 -24.46 1.34
N PHE A 13 -9.00 -23.54 1.94
CA PHE A 13 -8.57 -22.16 2.13
C PHE A 13 -7.48 -22.05 3.21
N ASP A 14 -7.63 -22.77 4.33
CA ASP A 14 -6.64 -22.81 5.41
C ASP A 14 -5.34 -23.48 4.95
N ASP A 15 -5.42 -24.59 4.20
CA ASP A 15 -4.25 -25.24 3.57
C ASP A 15 -3.51 -24.28 2.64
N LEU A 16 -4.24 -23.46 1.86
CA LEU A 16 -3.65 -22.43 1.00
C LEU A 16 -2.97 -21.33 1.81
N GLN A 17 -3.60 -20.86 2.89
CA GLN A 17 -3.04 -19.84 3.77
C GLN A 17 -1.79 -20.34 4.51
N ASP A 18 -1.79 -21.59 4.96
CA ASP A 18 -0.63 -22.19 5.61
C ASP A 18 0.54 -22.44 4.64
N THR A 19 0.23 -22.70 3.38
CA THR A 19 1.25 -22.92 2.33
C THR A 19 1.81 -21.60 1.78
N TYR A 20 0.98 -20.57 1.62
CA TYR A 20 1.35 -19.33 0.90
C TYR A 20 1.32 -18.04 1.73
N THR A 21 1.05 -18.13 3.03
CA THR A 21 0.88 -17.02 4.00
C THR A 21 -0.28 -16.09 3.64
N LYS A 22 -1.06 -15.69 4.66
CA LYS A 22 -2.10 -14.68 4.48
C LYS A 22 -1.45 -13.32 4.15
N SER A 23 -1.72 -12.81 2.96
CA SER A 23 -1.22 -11.51 2.51
C SER A 23 -2.27 -10.43 2.77
N ASP A 24 -2.31 -9.91 4.00
CA ASP A 24 -3.10 -8.71 4.29
C ASP A 24 -2.37 -7.46 3.75
N ASN A 25 -3.10 -6.37 3.50
CA ASN A 25 -2.52 -5.17 2.94
C ASN A 25 -3.20 -3.86 3.38
N ILE A 26 -2.45 -2.77 3.25
CA ILE A 26 -2.94 -1.41 3.23
C ILE A 26 -2.53 -0.75 1.92
N LEU A 27 -3.49 -0.06 1.30
CA LEU A 27 -3.25 0.77 0.12
C LEU A 27 -3.39 2.24 0.50
N ILE A 28 -2.30 2.99 0.41
CA ILE A 28 -2.30 4.44 0.49
C ILE A 28 -2.45 4.99 -0.93
N SER A 29 -3.56 5.68 -1.20
CA SER A 29 -3.80 6.32 -2.50
C SER A 29 -3.53 7.81 -2.41
N LEU A 30 -2.67 8.30 -3.30
CA LEU A 30 -2.26 9.69 -3.42
C LEU A 30 -2.81 10.26 -4.72
N ARG A 31 -3.77 11.19 -4.62
CA ARG A 31 -4.36 11.86 -5.77
C ARG A 31 -3.90 13.31 -5.84
N ASP A 32 -3.45 13.71 -7.03
CA ASP A 32 -3.25 15.12 -7.38
C ASP A 32 -4.04 15.41 -8.65
N ASP A 33 -4.89 16.45 -8.61
CA ASP A 33 -5.72 16.83 -9.75
C ASP A 33 -4.88 17.39 -10.93
N SER A 34 -3.64 17.80 -10.67
CA SER A 34 -2.66 18.23 -11.68
C SER A 34 -1.83 17.07 -12.27
N GLY A 35 -1.99 15.86 -11.73
CA GLY A 35 -1.24 14.66 -12.15
C GLY A 35 -0.10 14.28 -11.20
N ILE A 36 0.25 12.99 -11.18
CA ILE A 36 1.27 12.44 -10.27
C ILE A 36 2.71 12.48 -10.84
N PHE A 37 2.86 12.61 -12.16
CA PHE A 37 4.17 12.61 -12.83
C PHE A 37 4.79 14.01 -12.92
N THR A 38 4.82 14.71 -11.80
CA THR A 38 5.65 15.90 -11.64
C THR A 38 6.84 15.52 -10.77
N GLU A 39 7.99 16.17 -10.96
CA GLU A 39 9.18 15.85 -10.18
C GLU A 39 8.93 15.97 -8.66
N LYS A 40 8.23 17.04 -8.25
CA LYS A 40 7.80 17.23 -6.87
C LYS A 40 6.98 16.04 -6.35
N ASN A 41 6.03 15.55 -7.14
CA ASN A 41 5.15 14.46 -6.73
C ASN A 41 5.87 13.11 -6.71
N LEU A 42 6.74 12.82 -7.67
CA LEU A 42 7.52 11.59 -7.71
C LEU A 42 8.48 11.49 -6.52
N ARG A 43 9.19 12.58 -6.18
CA ARG A 43 10.04 12.64 -4.98
C ARG A 43 9.23 12.47 -3.70
N ALA A 44 8.05 13.07 -3.62
CA ALA A 44 7.15 12.89 -2.49
C ALA A 44 6.67 11.44 -2.37
N ILE A 45 6.31 10.79 -3.48
CA ILE A 45 5.91 9.37 -3.49
C ILE A 45 7.07 8.48 -3.01
N ALA A 46 8.30 8.74 -3.45
CA ALA A 46 9.48 8.02 -2.97
C ALA A 46 9.70 8.18 -1.46
N ASP A 47 9.62 9.41 -0.94
CA ASP A 47 9.71 9.69 0.50
C ASP A 47 8.60 8.98 1.30
N ILE A 48 7.36 9.02 0.83
CA ILE A 48 6.23 8.34 1.48
C ILE A 48 6.41 6.82 1.44
N THR A 49 6.93 6.28 0.33
CA THR A 49 7.27 4.85 0.20
C THR A 49 8.30 4.44 1.24
N ASN A 50 9.34 5.24 1.43
CA ASN A 50 10.36 5.00 2.46
C ASN A 50 9.78 5.05 3.89
N GLN A 51 8.91 6.01 4.18
CA GLN A 51 8.22 6.08 5.48
C GLN A 51 7.27 4.89 5.69
N SER A 52 6.65 4.37 4.63
CA SER A 52 5.70 3.27 4.70
C SER A 52 6.34 1.95 5.15
N TRP A 53 7.65 1.77 4.97
CA TRP A 53 8.40 0.63 5.51
C TRP A 53 8.46 0.59 7.05
N GLN A 54 8.16 1.70 7.73
CA GLN A 54 8.08 1.73 9.20
C GLN A 54 6.72 1.23 9.72
N THR A 55 5.81 0.85 8.83
CA THR A 55 4.53 0.25 9.22
C THR A 55 4.80 -1.05 9.98
N PRO A 56 4.24 -1.24 11.19
CA PRO A 56 4.38 -2.49 11.94
C PRO A 56 3.98 -3.69 11.07
N TYR A 57 4.69 -4.82 11.23
CA TYR A 57 4.40 -6.06 10.49
C TYR A 57 4.47 -5.94 8.96
N SER A 58 5.06 -4.87 8.41
CA SER A 58 5.25 -4.75 6.97
C SER A 58 6.33 -5.71 6.47
N SER A 59 6.00 -6.51 5.47
CA SER A 59 6.94 -7.41 4.80
C SER A 59 7.37 -6.89 3.43
N ARG A 60 6.56 -6.04 2.81
CA ARG A 60 6.83 -5.46 1.50
C ARG A 60 6.09 -4.13 1.33
N VAL A 61 6.73 -3.18 0.65
CA VAL A 61 6.10 -1.95 0.17
C VAL A 61 6.33 -1.82 -1.32
N ASP A 62 5.26 -1.66 -2.10
CA ASP A 62 5.30 -1.47 -3.55
C ASP A 62 4.69 -0.12 -3.93
N SER A 63 5.36 0.58 -4.82
CA SER A 63 4.92 1.85 -5.39
C SER A 63 5.49 2.02 -6.79
N ILE A 64 5.14 3.11 -7.47
CA ILE A 64 5.87 3.50 -8.68
C ILE A 64 7.31 3.93 -8.43
N ALA A 65 7.65 4.34 -7.21
CA ALA A 65 8.98 4.87 -6.92
C ALA A 65 10.03 3.75 -6.94
N ASN A 66 9.74 2.65 -6.23
CA ASN A 66 10.63 1.50 -6.08
C ASN A 66 10.33 0.36 -7.07
N TYR A 67 9.58 0.64 -8.14
CA TYR A 67 9.43 -0.32 -9.22
C TYR A 67 10.79 -0.55 -9.88
N GLN A 68 11.26 -1.80 -9.87
CA GLN A 68 12.53 -2.15 -10.48
C GLN A 68 12.43 -2.01 -12.00
N HIS A 69 13.12 -1.00 -12.54
CA HIS A 69 13.24 -0.77 -13.95
C HIS A 69 14.59 -1.29 -14.44
N THR A 70 14.54 -2.20 -15.40
CA THR A 70 15.74 -2.79 -16.01
C THR A 70 15.98 -2.20 -17.39
N PHE A 71 17.15 -1.62 -17.61
CA PHE A 71 17.58 -1.16 -18.91
C PHE A 71 19.01 -1.61 -19.20
N SER A 72 19.36 -1.73 -20.48
CA SER A 72 20.69 -2.11 -20.94
C SER A 72 21.40 -0.90 -21.54
N ASP A 73 22.61 -0.60 -21.06
CA ASP A 73 23.52 0.34 -21.72
C ASP A 73 24.76 -0.41 -22.21
N VAL A 74 24.91 -0.47 -23.54
CA VAL A 74 25.92 -1.12 -24.41
C VAL A 74 26.42 -2.53 -24.01
N ASP A 75 26.83 -2.77 -22.76
CA ASP A 75 27.31 -4.06 -22.24
C ASP A 75 26.89 -4.35 -20.78
N THR A 76 26.12 -3.47 -20.12
CA THR A 76 25.72 -3.64 -18.72
C THR A 76 24.19 -3.58 -18.56
N LEU A 77 23.65 -4.56 -17.84
CA LEU A 77 22.26 -4.57 -17.38
C LEU A 77 22.20 -3.83 -16.04
N GLN A 78 21.45 -2.73 -15.97
CA GLN A 78 21.22 -2.01 -14.72
C GLN A 78 19.79 -2.24 -14.25
N VAL A 79 19.64 -2.49 -12.95
CA VAL A 79 18.36 -2.68 -12.27
C VAL A 79 18.29 -1.61 -11.19
N VAL A 80 17.41 -0.63 -11.40
CA VAL A 80 17.30 0.54 -10.52
C VAL A 80 15.83 0.84 -10.24
N ASP A 81 15.59 1.59 -9.17
CA ASP A 81 14.28 2.14 -8.87
C ASP A 81 13.82 3.09 -9.99
N LEU A 82 12.55 3.01 -10.37
CA LEU A 82 11.98 3.85 -11.43
C LEU A 82 12.05 5.35 -11.09
N VAL A 83 12.01 5.70 -9.80
CA VAL A 83 12.24 7.08 -9.33
C VAL A 83 13.56 7.13 -8.55
N ASP A 84 14.63 7.51 -9.24
CA ASP A 84 15.93 7.73 -8.62
C ASP A 84 16.02 9.11 -7.97
N THR A 85 15.88 9.15 -6.65
CA THR A 85 15.90 10.41 -5.89
C THR A 85 17.27 11.08 -5.81
N GLU A 86 18.36 10.37 -6.15
CA GLU A 86 19.73 10.91 -6.13
C GLU A 86 20.02 11.80 -7.34
N LEU A 87 19.26 11.65 -8.43
CA LEU A 87 19.36 12.53 -9.59
C LEU A 87 18.91 13.94 -9.23
N GLU A 88 19.60 14.96 -9.74
CA GLU A 88 19.19 16.36 -9.58
C GLU A 88 17.87 16.66 -10.29
N LYS A 89 17.64 16.00 -11.44
CA LYS A 89 16.45 16.17 -12.27
C LYS A 89 15.91 14.82 -12.71
N LEU A 90 14.61 14.60 -12.49
CA LEU A 90 13.92 13.39 -12.91
C LEU A 90 13.42 13.48 -14.36
N ASP A 91 13.58 12.41 -15.13
CA ASP A 91 12.90 12.26 -16.42
C ASP A 91 11.44 11.81 -16.22
N THR A 92 10.61 12.78 -15.85
CA THR A 92 9.18 12.54 -15.54
C THR A 92 8.39 11.99 -16.73
N GLU A 93 8.80 12.27 -17.97
CA GLU A 93 8.12 11.76 -19.17
C GLU A 93 8.42 10.28 -19.38
N ASN A 94 9.69 9.88 -19.24
CA ASN A 94 10.06 8.48 -19.32
C ASN A 94 9.43 7.68 -18.18
N ILE A 95 9.46 8.20 -16.94
CA ILE A 95 8.83 7.56 -15.78
C ILE A 95 7.33 7.36 -16.03
N LYS A 96 6.64 8.36 -16.56
CA LYS A 96 5.23 8.26 -16.94
C LYS A 96 5.00 7.18 -17.99
N LYS A 97 5.84 7.14 -19.02
CA LYS A 97 5.74 6.15 -20.10
C LYS A 97 5.92 4.73 -19.58
N VAL A 98 6.90 4.49 -18.71
CA VAL A 98 7.09 3.16 -18.09
C VAL A 98 5.89 2.84 -17.20
N ALA A 99 5.56 3.70 -16.24
CA ALA A 99 4.51 3.44 -15.26
C ALA A 99 3.11 3.21 -15.87
N THR A 100 2.82 3.78 -17.04
CA THR A 100 1.53 3.61 -17.72
C THR A 100 1.48 2.45 -18.71
N ASN A 101 2.63 1.88 -19.12
CA ASN A 101 2.70 0.75 -20.05
C ASN A 101 2.97 -0.59 -19.34
N GLU A 102 3.52 -0.56 -18.13
CA GLU A 102 3.80 -1.77 -17.36
C GLU A 102 2.54 -2.34 -16.70
N VAL A 103 2.22 -3.60 -17.02
CA VAL A 103 1.02 -4.31 -16.51
C VAL A 103 1.02 -4.42 -14.99
N LEU A 104 2.21 -4.47 -14.38
CA LEU A 104 2.35 -4.54 -12.92
C LEU A 104 2.05 -3.22 -12.21
N LEU A 105 2.10 -2.10 -12.92
CA LEU A 105 1.86 -0.76 -12.37
C LEU A 105 0.50 -0.21 -12.79
N ARG A 106 0.17 -0.32 -14.09
CA ARG A 106 -1.09 0.17 -14.65
C ARG A 106 -2.28 -0.54 -13.99
N ASN A 107 -3.24 0.24 -13.54
CA ASN A 107 -4.47 -0.23 -12.86
C ASN A 107 -4.24 -1.01 -11.56
N LYS A 108 -3.00 -1.06 -11.06
CA LYS A 108 -2.66 -1.57 -9.72
C LYS A 108 -2.15 -0.46 -8.81
N LEU A 109 -1.19 0.33 -9.29
CA LEU A 109 -0.53 1.41 -8.54
C LEU A 109 -0.63 2.76 -9.25
N VAL A 110 -1.09 2.81 -10.51
CA VAL A 110 -1.34 4.06 -11.24
C VAL A 110 -2.63 3.96 -12.04
N THR A 111 -3.41 5.04 -12.04
CA THR A 111 -4.61 5.15 -12.89
C THR A 111 -4.25 5.47 -14.34
N ASP A 112 -5.09 5.05 -15.28
CA ASP A 112 -4.95 5.41 -16.70
C ASP A 112 -4.88 6.94 -16.95
N LYS A 113 -5.55 7.73 -16.08
CA LYS A 113 -5.51 9.19 -16.12
C LYS A 113 -4.26 9.81 -15.50
N ALA A 114 -3.34 8.99 -14.97
CA ALA A 114 -2.07 9.44 -14.40
C ALA A 114 -2.23 10.51 -13.29
N ASN A 115 -3.30 10.39 -12.51
CA ASN A 115 -3.68 11.36 -11.47
C ASN A 115 -3.76 10.74 -10.06
N ILE A 116 -3.63 9.42 -9.94
CA ILE A 116 -3.58 8.72 -8.66
C ILE A 116 -2.40 7.75 -8.69
N ALA A 117 -1.60 7.76 -7.62
CA ALA A 117 -0.57 6.79 -7.32
C ALA A 117 -0.97 5.98 -6.08
N GLY A 118 -0.76 4.67 -6.12
CA GLY A 118 -0.93 3.77 -4.99
C GLY A 118 0.42 3.42 -4.38
N ILE A 119 0.44 3.30 -3.05
CA ILE A 119 1.52 2.66 -2.28
C ILE A 119 0.88 1.49 -1.55
N ASN A 120 1.23 0.28 -1.96
CA ASN A 120 0.73 -0.95 -1.38
C ASN A 120 1.70 -1.47 -0.32
N ILE A 121 1.22 -1.65 0.90
CA ILE A 121 1.98 -2.18 2.02
C ILE A 121 1.42 -3.56 2.32
N THR A 122 2.23 -4.60 2.11
CA THR A 122 1.89 -5.98 2.51
C THR A 122 2.21 -6.16 3.98
N ILE A 123 1.26 -6.71 4.71
CA ILE A 123 1.30 -6.91 6.15
C ILE A 123 1.23 -8.40 6.46
N GLU A 124 2.17 -8.87 7.26
CA GLU A 124 2.24 -10.26 7.74
C GLU A 124 2.03 -10.29 9.25
N LEU A 125 0.80 -10.57 9.65
CA LEU A 125 0.41 -10.64 11.05
C LEU A 125 0.75 -12.01 11.67
N PRO A 126 0.91 -12.09 13.00
CA PRO A 126 1.07 -13.37 13.69
C PRO A 126 -0.10 -14.33 13.41
N LYS A 127 0.16 -15.64 13.43
CA LYS A 127 -0.90 -16.66 13.26
C LYS A 127 -1.87 -16.73 14.45
N ASN A 128 -1.45 -16.25 15.61
CA ASN A 128 -2.32 -16.18 16.79
C ASN A 128 -3.38 -15.07 16.59
N GLU A 129 -4.66 -15.41 16.65
CA GLU A 129 -5.76 -14.47 16.37
C GLU A 129 -5.78 -13.24 17.29
N GLN A 130 -5.43 -13.41 18.57
CA GLN A 130 -5.41 -12.31 19.53
C GLN A 130 -4.29 -11.32 19.20
N GLU A 131 -3.09 -11.84 18.92
CA GLU A 131 -1.94 -11.02 18.49
C GLU A 131 -2.18 -10.39 17.12
N ALA A 132 -2.84 -11.10 16.19
CA ALA A 132 -3.20 -10.57 14.88
C ALA A 132 -4.17 -9.39 15.01
N THR A 133 -5.17 -9.49 15.89
CA THR A 133 -6.14 -8.42 16.13
C THR A 133 -5.45 -7.17 16.71
N GLN A 134 -4.55 -7.36 17.67
CA GLN A 134 -3.74 -6.25 18.20
C GLN A 134 -2.85 -5.64 17.12
N GLY A 135 -2.16 -6.47 16.34
CA GLY A 135 -1.31 -6.01 15.24
C GLY A 135 -2.08 -5.23 14.18
N GLN A 136 -3.32 -5.63 13.85
CA GLN A 136 -4.19 -4.86 12.96
C GLN A 136 -4.46 -3.46 13.51
N ALA A 137 -4.77 -3.32 14.79
CA ALA A 137 -5.01 -2.01 15.41
C ALA A 137 -3.75 -1.12 15.36
N GLU A 138 -2.58 -1.67 15.66
CA GLU A 138 -1.29 -0.95 15.58
C GLU A 138 -1.00 -0.45 14.16
N VAL A 139 -1.21 -1.32 13.16
CA VAL A 139 -1.01 -1.00 11.74
C VAL A 139 -1.97 0.09 11.27
N VAL A 140 -3.25 0.05 11.68
CA VAL A 140 -4.24 1.08 11.34
C VAL A 140 -3.90 2.41 12.01
N ALA A 141 -3.54 2.40 13.29
CA ALA A 141 -3.15 3.60 14.02
C ALA A 141 -1.95 4.28 13.34
N PHE A 142 -0.91 3.52 13.03
CA PHE A 142 0.26 4.02 12.30
C PHE A 142 -0.13 4.59 10.92
N SER A 143 -0.96 3.87 10.17
CA SER A 143 -1.38 4.29 8.83
C SER A 143 -2.19 5.59 8.84
N ARG A 144 -3.05 5.78 9.86
CA ARG A 144 -3.80 7.02 10.07
C ARG A 144 -2.88 8.17 10.45
N GLU A 145 -1.89 7.95 11.31
CA GLU A 145 -0.88 8.95 11.66
C GLU A 145 -0.04 9.34 10.45
N LEU A 146 0.44 8.35 9.69
CA LEU A 146 1.18 8.57 8.45
C LEU A 146 0.35 9.37 7.44
N ARG A 147 -0.94 9.08 7.28
CA ARG A 147 -1.85 9.88 6.45
C ARG A 147 -1.85 11.35 6.85
N GLU A 148 -1.95 11.66 8.14
CA GLU A 148 -1.94 13.06 8.59
C GLU A 148 -0.58 13.73 8.36
N LYS A 149 0.54 13.03 8.60
CA LYS A 149 1.88 13.52 8.26
C LYS A 149 2.01 13.83 6.77
N ILE A 150 1.50 12.95 5.90
CA ILE A 150 1.49 13.17 4.44
C ILE A 150 0.67 14.42 4.11
N ARG A 151 -0.53 14.57 4.67
CA ARG A 151 -1.40 15.73 4.38
C ARG A 151 -0.76 17.05 4.80
N GLN A 152 0.02 17.06 5.89
CA GLN A 152 0.75 18.23 6.35
C GLN A 152 1.97 18.54 5.49
N LYS A 153 2.80 17.53 5.16
CA LYS A 153 4.05 17.70 4.40
C LYS A 153 3.82 17.90 2.91
N TYR A 154 2.78 17.27 2.36
CA TYR A 154 2.46 17.23 0.93
C TYR A 154 1.00 17.63 0.66
N PRO A 155 0.64 18.91 0.90
CA PRO A 155 -0.75 19.38 0.83
C PRO A 155 -1.37 19.30 -0.57
N GLN A 156 -0.57 19.08 -1.61
CA GLN A 156 -1.09 18.85 -2.97
C GLN A 156 -1.81 17.51 -3.11
N PHE A 157 -1.55 16.53 -2.23
CA PHE A 157 -2.17 15.22 -2.31
C PHE A 157 -3.47 15.14 -1.51
N LYS A 158 -4.52 14.65 -2.15
CA LYS A 158 -5.66 14.03 -1.47
C LYS A 158 -5.27 12.58 -1.15
N VAL A 159 -5.21 12.26 0.13
CA VAL A 159 -4.74 10.97 0.64
C VAL A 159 -5.92 10.11 1.09
N TYR A 160 -5.97 8.88 0.62
CA TYR A 160 -6.98 7.89 1.02
C TYR A 160 -6.30 6.61 1.50
N LEU A 161 -6.91 5.95 2.48
CA LEU A 161 -6.49 4.65 2.98
C LEU A 161 -7.53 3.61 2.58
N SER A 162 -7.06 2.46 2.12
CA SER A 162 -7.86 1.28 1.76
C SER A 162 -7.06 0.02 2.07
N GLY A 163 -7.57 -1.16 1.66
CA GLY A 163 -6.95 -2.46 1.91
C GLY A 163 -7.70 -3.27 2.97
N ILE A 164 -7.37 -4.55 3.05
CA ILE A 164 -8.12 -5.51 3.88
C ILE A 164 -7.93 -5.25 5.37
N VAL A 165 -6.77 -4.74 5.80
CA VAL A 165 -6.53 -4.37 7.22
C VAL A 165 -7.45 -3.22 7.64
N MET A 166 -7.62 -2.21 6.77
CA MET A 166 -8.53 -1.09 7.00
C MET A 166 -9.99 -1.55 7.05
N LEU A 167 -10.37 -2.51 6.18
CA LEU A 167 -11.72 -3.08 6.16
C LEU A 167 -12.04 -3.88 7.42
N ASN A 168 -11.12 -4.76 7.84
CA ASN A 168 -11.30 -5.59 9.04
C ASN A 168 -11.45 -4.73 10.29
N ASN A 169 -10.65 -3.67 10.41
CA ASN A 169 -10.76 -2.74 11.53
C ASN A 169 -12.07 -1.94 11.51
N ALA A 170 -12.57 -1.52 10.34
CA ALA A 170 -13.86 -0.82 10.26
C ALA A 170 -15.03 -1.67 10.78
N PHE A 171 -15.03 -2.99 10.57
CA PHE A 171 -16.03 -3.88 11.16
C PHE A 171 -15.95 -3.93 12.68
N ALA A 172 -14.72 -3.94 13.25
CA ALA A 172 -14.53 -3.90 14.69
C ALA A 172 -14.98 -2.56 15.30
N GLU A 173 -14.62 -1.43 14.69
CA GLU A 173 -15.00 -0.08 15.16
C GLU A 173 -16.52 0.12 15.15
N VAL A 174 -17.21 -0.30 14.08
CA VAL A 174 -18.69 -0.18 14.02
C VAL A 174 -19.35 -1.03 15.11
N GLY A 175 -18.80 -2.19 15.44
CA GLY A 175 -19.29 -3.00 16.56
C GLY A 175 -19.12 -2.32 17.93
N GLU A 176 -18.01 -1.62 18.15
CA GLU A 176 -17.78 -0.84 19.38
C GLU A 176 -18.70 0.39 19.47
N ASP A 177 -18.83 1.13 18.36
CA ASP A 177 -19.71 2.31 18.28
C ASP A 177 -21.18 1.92 18.50
N ASP A 178 -21.64 0.77 17.99
CA ASP A 178 -22.98 0.24 18.24
C ASP A 178 -23.19 -0.10 19.72
N VAL A 179 -22.18 -0.66 20.40
CA VAL A 179 -22.25 -0.93 21.86
C VAL A 179 -22.36 0.38 22.65
N ILE A 180 -21.59 1.41 22.28
CA ILE A 180 -21.63 2.72 22.94
C ILE A 180 -22.96 3.45 22.66
N SER A 181 -23.52 3.29 21.46
CA SER A 181 -24.80 3.91 21.06
C SER A 181 -26.03 3.20 21.63
N LEU A 182 -25.96 1.89 21.89
CA LEU A 182 -27.12 1.05 22.24
C LEU A 182 -27.20 0.68 23.72
N VAL A 183 -26.15 0.93 24.50
CA VAL A 183 -26.20 0.86 25.97
C VAL A 183 -26.50 2.26 26.51
N PRO A 184 -27.67 2.51 27.14
CA PRO A 184 -28.04 3.81 27.68
C PRO A 184 -27.22 4.23 28.90
#